data_AF-A0A1J5RY80-F1
#
_entry.id   AF-A0A1J5RY80-F1
#
_cell.length_a   1.000
_cell.length_b   1.000
_cell.length_c   1.000
_cell.angle_alpha   90.00
_cell.angle_beta   90.00
_cell.angle_gamma   90.00
#
_symmetry.space_group_name_H-M   'P 1'
#
loop_
_entity.id
_entity.type
_entity.pdbx_description
1 polymer ?
#
loop_
_entity_poly.entity_id
_entity_poly.type
_entity_poly.pdbx_seq_one_letter_code
_entity_poly.pdbx_strand_id
1 'polypeptide(L)'
;MASSVLKHSYTIPCASDFRDAVEALAARRKVNVGDLARSILLVVPPETVDQFPDPGEPLPEDRETVVLKSGPAEGRPWRRKPRLQVRMPPGHEIPFIRKALGLALSMDSGVLKIKLWDGEEKKAEPRPKADPEMSTKLVEINEELERMKVIINVLAFDPLPEGIRSREEALHVLGFPPSSDPDNRTLRAKFRMLATIHHPDSHYGSHQRMSQLNQAMEFLRRTAA
;
A
#
# COMPACT_ATOMS: atom_id res chain seq x y z
N MET A 1 12.27 -6.42 -36.14
CA MET A 1 11.77 -7.80 -35.96
C MET A 1 11.48 -8.00 -34.49
N ALA A 2 10.21 -8.18 -34.11
CA ALA A 2 9.85 -8.46 -32.73
C ALA A 2 10.27 -9.90 -32.40
N SER A 3 11.41 -10.05 -31.72
CA SER A 3 11.80 -11.34 -31.13
C SER A 3 10.66 -11.79 -30.22
N SER A 4 10.00 -12.90 -30.56
CA SER A 4 8.99 -13.50 -29.71
C SER A 4 9.70 -14.00 -28.46
N VAL A 5 9.71 -13.19 -27.40
CA VAL A 5 10.27 -13.58 -26.11
C VAL A 5 9.48 -14.79 -25.63
N LEU A 6 10.07 -15.98 -25.75
CA LEU A 6 9.49 -17.24 -25.33
C LEU A 6 9.20 -17.15 -23.83
N LYS A 7 7.92 -17.09 -23.46
CA LYS A 7 7.50 -17.04 -22.06
C LYS A 7 7.53 -18.45 -21.49
N HIS A 8 8.35 -18.69 -20.48
CA HIS A 8 8.41 -19.95 -19.73
C HIS A 8 7.50 -19.88 -18.49
N SER A 9 6.94 -21.02 -18.09
CA SER A 9 6.07 -21.13 -16.91
C SER A 9 6.79 -21.85 -15.79
N TYR A 10 7.19 -21.10 -14.77
CA TYR A 10 7.84 -21.60 -13.57
C TYR A 10 6.81 -22.10 -12.55
N THR A 11 7.09 -23.26 -11.96
CA THR A 11 6.39 -23.75 -10.77
C THR A 11 7.34 -23.64 -9.59
N ILE A 12 7.04 -22.76 -8.64
CA ILE A 12 7.93 -22.39 -7.54
C ILE A 12 7.33 -22.96 -6.24
N PRO A 13 7.80 -24.10 -5.73
CA PRO A 13 7.43 -24.56 -4.40
C PRO A 13 7.84 -23.51 -3.37
N CYS A 14 6.92 -23.13 -2.50
CA CYS A 14 7.16 -22.18 -1.41
C CYS A 14 6.19 -22.45 -0.26
N ALA A 15 6.48 -21.93 0.93
CA ALA A 15 5.59 -22.02 2.08
C ALA A 15 4.23 -21.33 1.79
N SER A 16 3.15 -21.85 2.39
CA SER A 16 1.79 -21.29 2.22
C SER A 16 1.73 -19.80 2.60
N ASP A 17 2.29 -19.42 3.74
CA ASP A 17 2.29 -18.03 4.21
C ASP A 17 3.01 -17.10 3.23
N PHE A 18 4.12 -17.58 2.66
CA PHE A 18 4.87 -16.83 1.65
C PHE A 18 4.07 -16.67 0.35
N ARG A 19 3.47 -17.77 -0.15
CA ARG A 19 2.59 -17.74 -1.33
C ARG A 19 1.48 -16.72 -1.13
N ASP A 20 0.77 -16.80 -0.01
CA ASP A 20 -0.40 -15.97 0.27
C ASP A 20 -0.01 -14.49 0.40
N ALA A 21 1.13 -14.20 1.02
CA ALA A 21 1.67 -12.85 1.09
C ALA A 21 2.02 -12.27 -0.30
N VAL A 22 2.65 -13.07 -1.17
CA VAL A 22 2.99 -12.66 -2.54
C VAL A 22 1.75 -12.46 -3.39
N GLU A 23 0.77 -13.35 -3.31
CA GLU A 23 -0.50 -13.23 -4.04
C GLU A 23 -1.31 -12.02 -3.56
N ALA A 24 -1.35 -11.78 -2.25
CA ALA A 24 -1.97 -10.59 -1.68
C ALA A 24 -1.27 -9.30 -2.14
N LEU A 25 0.06 -9.29 -2.21
CA LEU A 25 0.82 -8.15 -2.75
C LEU A 25 0.46 -7.91 -4.22
N ALA A 26 0.44 -8.97 -5.04
CA ALA A 26 0.10 -8.90 -6.45
C ALA A 26 -1.32 -8.32 -6.64
N ALA A 27 -2.28 -8.81 -5.85
CA ALA A 27 -3.66 -8.33 -5.84
C ALA A 27 -3.75 -6.84 -5.44
N ARG A 28 -3.10 -6.42 -4.34
CA ARG A 28 -3.06 -5.00 -3.91
C ARG A 28 -2.49 -4.08 -4.98
N ARG A 29 -1.46 -4.54 -5.70
CA ARG A 29 -0.80 -3.80 -6.78
C ARG A 29 -1.51 -3.96 -8.13
N LYS A 30 -2.59 -4.75 -8.21
CA LYS A 30 -3.36 -5.05 -9.43
C LYS A 30 -2.50 -5.62 -10.57
N VAL A 31 -1.54 -6.48 -10.23
CA VAL A 31 -0.64 -7.15 -11.18
C VAL A 31 -0.62 -8.67 -10.94
N ASN A 32 -0.01 -9.44 -11.84
CA ASN A 32 0.26 -10.85 -11.58
C ASN A 32 1.62 -11.06 -10.89
N VAL A 33 1.81 -12.24 -10.27
CA VAL A 33 3.06 -12.59 -9.56
C VAL A 33 4.27 -12.59 -10.51
N GLY A 34 4.06 -12.95 -11.79
CA GLY A 34 5.09 -12.87 -12.83
C GLY A 34 5.60 -11.46 -13.10
N ASP A 35 4.73 -10.47 -13.01
CA ASP A 35 5.08 -9.07 -13.19
C ASP A 35 5.85 -8.56 -11.97
N LEU A 36 5.46 -8.94 -10.74
CA LEU A 36 6.24 -8.63 -9.54
C LEU A 36 7.66 -9.17 -9.63
N ALA A 37 7.82 -10.46 -9.95
CA ALA A 37 9.14 -11.08 -10.10
C ALA A 37 9.96 -10.35 -11.16
N ARG A 38 9.38 -10.09 -12.34
CA ARG A 38 10.07 -9.41 -13.44
C ARG A 38 10.49 -7.98 -13.08
N SER A 39 9.64 -7.23 -12.37
CA SER A 39 9.97 -5.88 -11.92
C SER A 39 11.20 -5.87 -11.01
N ILE A 40 11.29 -6.80 -10.05
CA ILE A 40 12.48 -6.91 -9.21
C ILE A 40 13.71 -7.27 -10.04
N LEU A 41 13.60 -8.28 -10.91
CA LEU A 41 14.73 -8.76 -11.72
C LEU A 41 15.22 -7.74 -12.76
N LEU A 42 14.42 -6.73 -13.09
CA LEU A 42 14.82 -5.63 -13.98
C LEU A 42 15.43 -4.44 -13.22
N VAL A 43 14.99 -4.20 -11.99
CA VAL A 43 15.37 -2.99 -11.22
C VAL A 43 16.54 -3.29 -10.27
N VAL A 44 16.63 -4.51 -9.77
CA VAL A 44 17.58 -4.89 -8.73
C VAL A 44 18.73 -5.69 -9.36
N PRO A 45 20.00 -5.33 -9.07
CA PRO A 45 21.15 -6.10 -9.55
C PRO A 45 21.08 -7.57 -9.10
N PRO A 46 21.47 -8.52 -9.97
CA PRO A 46 21.34 -9.96 -9.67
C PRO A 46 22.13 -10.36 -8.42
N GLU A 47 23.27 -9.71 -8.14
CA GLU A 47 24.08 -9.96 -6.95
C GLU A 47 23.33 -9.63 -5.66
N THR A 48 22.50 -8.57 -5.70
CA THR A 48 21.66 -8.19 -4.55
C THR A 48 20.55 -9.21 -4.32
N VAL A 49 19.97 -9.73 -5.40
CA VAL A 49 18.95 -10.80 -5.31
C VAL A 49 19.59 -12.08 -4.76
N ASP A 50 20.78 -12.44 -5.20
CA ASP A 50 21.48 -13.65 -4.75
C ASP A 50 21.86 -13.60 -3.27
N GLN A 51 22.25 -12.43 -2.76
CA GLN A 51 22.58 -12.23 -1.34
C GLN A 51 21.34 -12.21 -0.43
N PHE A 52 20.15 -12.02 -0.98
CA PHE A 52 18.92 -12.00 -0.18
C PHE A 52 18.61 -13.40 0.38
N PRO A 53 18.21 -13.53 1.65
CA PRO A 53 17.83 -14.82 2.22
C PRO A 53 16.69 -15.48 1.45
N ASP A 54 16.84 -16.75 1.09
CA ASP A 54 15.77 -17.51 0.44
C ASP A 54 14.67 -17.83 1.46
N PRO A 55 13.40 -17.43 1.23
CA PRO A 55 12.26 -17.80 2.07
C PRO A 55 12.06 -19.31 2.21
N GLY A 56 12.65 -20.10 1.31
CA GLY A 56 12.71 -21.56 1.42
C GLY A 56 11.53 -22.31 0.83
N GLU A 57 11.68 -23.64 0.81
CA GLU A 57 10.64 -24.58 0.41
C GLU A 57 9.60 -24.80 1.52
N PRO A 58 8.37 -25.26 1.18
CA PRO A 58 7.36 -25.58 2.18
C PRO A 58 7.82 -26.74 3.07
N LEU A 59 7.48 -26.66 4.35
CA LEU A 59 7.74 -27.71 5.33
C LEU A 59 7.02 -29.03 4.94
N PRO A 60 7.44 -30.19 5.48
CA PRO A 60 6.78 -31.47 5.22
C PRO A 60 5.29 -31.48 5.56
N GLU A 61 4.86 -30.71 6.56
CA GLU A 61 3.46 -30.64 6.97
C GLU A 61 2.66 -29.59 6.21
N ASP A 62 3.34 -28.64 5.57
CA ASP A 62 2.72 -27.56 4.81
C ASP A 62 2.21 -28.09 3.46
N ARG A 63 0.89 -28.34 3.41
CA ARG A 63 0.22 -28.99 2.29
C ARG A 63 -1.09 -28.28 1.97
N GLU A 64 -1.21 -27.89 0.70
CA GLU A 64 -2.42 -27.33 0.11
C GLU A 64 -3.34 -28.47 -0.34
N THR A 65 -4.64 -28.37 0.01
CA THR A 65 -5.68 -29.27 -0.52
C THR A 65 -6.31 -28.65 -1.76
N VAL A 66 -6.20 -29.33 -2.90
CA VAL A 66 -6.76 -28.86 -4.18
C VAL A 66 -7.68 -29.92 -4.75
N VAL A 67 -8.88 -29.52 -5.16
CA VAL A 67 -9.80 -30.39 -5.88
C VAL A 67 -9.31 -30.55 -7.32
N LEU A 68 -9.07 -31.79 -7.74
CA LEU A 68 -8.64 -32.07 -9.11
C LEU A 68 -9.77 -31.76 -10.09
N LYS A 69 -9.49 -30.93 -11.09
CA LYS A 69 -10.45 -30.51 -12.13
C LYS A 69 -10.49 -31.43 -13.34
N SER A 70 -9.61 -32.43 -13.42
CA SER A 70 -9.53 -33.35 -14.55
C SER A 70 -8.76 -34.63 -14.21
N GLY A 71 -8.98 -35.68 -15.00
CA GLY A 71 -8.31 -36.98 -14.88
C GLY A 71 -9.10 -38.03 -14.10
N PRO A 72 -8.54 -39.23 -13.86
CA PRO A 72 -9.25 -40.35 -13.22
C PRO A 72 -9.72 -40.07 -11.78
N ALA A 73 -9.13 -39.06 -11.15
CA ALA A 73 -9.41 -38.63 -9.79
C ALA A 73 -10.09 -37.25 -9.74
N GLU A 74 -10.72 -36.82 -10.83
CA GLU A 74 -11.51 -35.57 -10.87
C GLU A 74 -12.54 -35.49 -9.73
N GLY A 75 -12.68 -34.31 -9.15
CA GLY A 75 -13.54 -34.05 -8.00
C GLY A 75 -12.97 -34.48 -6.65
N ARG A 76 -11.87 -35.23 -6.60
CA ARG A 76 -11.25 -35.66 -5.32
C ARG A 76 -10.32 -34.58 -4.76
N PRO A 77 -10.31 -34.37 -3.43
CA PRO A 77 -9.34 -33.49 -2.79
C PRO A 77 -7.95 -34.13 -2.83
N TRP A 78 -6.96 -33.38 -3.30
CA TRP A 78 -5.58 -33.82 -3.42
C TRP A 78 -4.66 -32.91 -2.60
N ARG A 79 -3.84 -33.50 -1.73
CA ARG A 79 -2.84 -32.75 -0.94
C ARG A 79 -1.54 -32.63 -1.72
N ARG A 80 -1.07 -31.41 -1.95
CA ARG A 80 0.19 -31.12 -2.64
C ARG A 80 1.01 -30.05 -1.90
N LYS A 81 2.28 -29.91 -2.27
CA LYS A 81 3.11 -28.78 -1.81
C LYS A 81 2.51 -27.46 -2.34
N PRO A 82 2.35 -26.43 -1.50
CA PRO A 82 2.02 -25.08 -1.95
C PRO A 82 3.08 -24.57 -2.93
N ARG A 83 2.63 -23.80 -3.92
CA ARG A 83 3.48 -23.35 -5.03
C ARG A 83 2.92 -22.11 -5.70
N LEU A 84 3.81 -21.26 -6.21
CA LEU A 84 3.48 -20.14 -7.08
C LEU A 84 3.67 -20.54 -8.55
N GLN A 85 2.76 -20.12 -9.42
CA GLN A 85 2.91 -20.25 -10.87
C GLN A 85 3.25 -18.90 -11.48
N VAL A 86 4.42 -18.82 -12.11
CA VAL A 86 5.00 -17.56 -12.59
C VAL A 86 5.37 -17.69 -14.06
N ARG A 87 4.86 -16.78 -14.90
CA ARG A 87 5.14 -16.79 -16.35
C ARG A 87 6.04 -15.62 -16.75
N MET A 88 7.27 -15.91 -17.16
CA MET A 88 8.31 -14.91 -17.45
C MET A 88 9.39 -15.47 -18.39
N PRO A 89 10.33 -14.65 -18.91
CA PRO A 89 11.42 -15.15 -19.75
C PRO A 89 12.23 -16.26 -19.03
N PRO A 90 12.73 -17.27 -19.77
CA PRO A 90 13.54 -18.34 -19.21
C PRO A 90 14.91 -17.83 -18.76
N GLY A 91 15.63 -18.63 -17.96
CA GLY A 91 17.02 -18.36 -17.54
C GLY A 91 17.21 -18.12 -16.05
N HIS A 92 16.15 -18.23 -15.25
CA HIS A 92 16.23 -18.07 -13.79
C HIS A 92 16.01 -19.37 -13.05
N GLU A 93 16.81 -19.61 -12.01
CA GLU A 93 16.65 -20.71 -11.07
C GLU A 93 15.50 -20.46 -10.10
N ILE A 94 14.82 -21.52 -9.65
CA ILE A 94 13.65 -21.40 -8.74
C ILE A 94 13.98 -20.63 -7.45
N PRO A 95 15.10 -20.93 -6.73
CA PRO A 95 15.48 -20.17 -5.54
C PRO A 95 15.70 -18.68 -5.82
N PHE A 96 16.26 -18.36 -6.98
CA PHE A 96 16.51 -16.97 -7.39
C PHE A 96 15.20 -16.19 -7.55
N ILE A 97 14.19 -16.80 -8.17
CA ILE A 97 12.85 -16.20 -8.28
C ILE A 97 12.21 -16.07 -6.89
N ARG A 98 12.39 -17.05 -5.98
CA ARG A 98 11.86 -16.98 -4.61
C ARG A 98 12.49 -15.83 -3.81
N LYS A 99 13.82 -15.66 -3.90
CA LYS A 99 14.55 -14.53 -3.32
C LYS A 99 14.05 -13.20 -3.86
N ALA A 100 13.87 -13.08 -5.18
CA ALA A 100 13.35 -11.86 -5.81
C ALA A 100 11.95 -11.49 -5.29
N LEU A 101 11.06 -12.47 -5.14
CA LEU A 101 9.72 -12.26 -4.57
C LEU A 101 9.79 -11.92 -3.07
N GLY A 102 10.72 -12.51 -2.31
CA GLY A 102 10.97 -12.14 -0.92
C GLY A 102 11.47 -10.70 -0.75
N LEU A 103 12.31 -10.25 -1.69
CA LEU A 103 12.75 -8.86 -1.75
C LEU A 103 11.57 -7.92 -2.01
N ALA A 104 10.67 -8.27 -2.93
CA ALA A 104 9.46 -7.49 -3.22
C ALA A 104 8.58 -7.31 -1.97
N LEU A 105 8.36 -8.39 -1.20
CA LEU A 105 7.62 -8.32 0.06
C LEU A 105 8.32 -7.43 1.09
N SER A 106 9.65 -7.51 1.18
CA SER A 106 10.44 -6.73 2.13
C SER A 106 10.49 -5.24 1.78
N MET A 107 10.42 -4.91 0.48
CA MET A 107 10.27 -3.54 0.00
C MET A 107 8.86 -3.00 0.28
N ASP A 108 7.81 -3.81 0.08
CA ASP A 108 6.41 -3.41 0.32
C ASP A 108 6.12 -3.18 1.81
N SER A 109 6.67 -4.01 2.68
CA SER A 109 6.53 -3.87 4.14
C SER A 109 7.36 -2.73 4.73
N GLY A 110 8.21 -2.07 3.94
CA GLY A 110 9.10 -1.00 4.38
C GLY A 110 10.32 -1.46 5.19
N VAL A 111 10.54 -2.77 5.33
CA VAL A 111 11.73 -3.35 5.98
C VAL A 111 12.99 -3.03 5.19
N LEU A 112 12.91 -3.00 3.85
CA LEU A 112 13.99 -2.57 2.97
C LEU A 112 13.70 -1.18 2.39
N LYS A 113 14.64 -0.24 2.60
CA LYS A 113 14.62 1.08 1.97
C LYS A 113 15.44 1.08 0.69
N ILE A 114 14.82 1.47 -0.41
CA ILE A 114 15.46 1.64 -1.71
C ILE A 114 16.23 2.96 -1.71
N LYS A 115 17.50 2.93 -2.12
CA LYS A 115 18.29 4.13 -2.40
C LYS A 115 18.80 4.07 -3.83
N LEU A 116 18.63 5.15 -4.56
CA LEU A 116 19.16 5.34 -5.90
C LEU A 116 20.47 6.14 -5.78
N TRP A 117 21.46 5.74 -6.56
CA TRP A 117 22.78 6.36 -6.59
C TRP A 117 23.21 6.44 -8.05
N ASP A 118 23.92 7.51 -8.43
CA ASP A 118 24.59 7.56 -9.73
C ASP A 118 25.79 6.61 -9.71
N GLY A 119 26.00 5.86 -10.79
CA GLY A 119 26.89 4.68 -10.92
C GLY A 119 28.39 4.89 -10.70
N GLU A 120 28.81 5.98 -10.08
CA GLU A 120 30.14 6.15 -9.50
C GLU A 120 30.17 5.41 -8.17
N GLU A 121 30.78 4.22 -8.21
CA GLU A 121 30.95 3.30 -7.10
C GLU A 121 31.75 3.96 -5.95
N LYS A 122 31.08 4.72 -5.09
CA LYS A 122 31.57 4.85 -3.71
C LYS A 122 31.32 3.50 -3.06
N LYS A 123 32.36 2.67 -2.99
CA LYS A 123 32.49 1.62 -1.96
C LYS A 123 31.86 2.20 -0.71
N ALA A 124 30.75 1.61 -0.27
CA ALA A 124 30.06 2.08 0.90
C ALA A 124 31.09 2.07 2.03
N GLU A 125 31.57 3.25 2.42
CA GLU A 125 32.20 3.42 3.71
C GLU A 125 31.23 2.79 4.71
N PRO A 126 31.71 1.95 5.65
CA PRO A 126 30.84 1.45 6.69
C PRO A 126 30.14 2.67 7.26
N ARG A 127 28.80 2.70 7.17
CA ARG A 127 28.02 3.84 7.65
C ARG A 127 28.58 4.24 9.02
N PRO A 128 28.75 5.54 9.33
CA PRO A 128 28.84 5.92 10.73
C PRO A 128 27.68 5.19 11.41
N LYS A 129 28.00 4.37 12.42
CA LYS A 129 26.98 3.66 13.21
C LYS A 129 25.88 4.67 13.47
N ALA A 130 24.64 4.34 13.13
CA ALA A 130 23.51 5.28 13.22
C ALA A 130 23.66 6.07 14.51
N ASP A 131 23.93 7.37 14.40
CA ASP A 131 24.17 8.19 15.57
C ASP A 131 22.94 8.01 16.46
N PRO A 132 23.07 7.47 17.68
CA PRO A 132 21.92 7.19 18.53
C PRO A 132 21.10 8.46 18.75
N GLU A 133 21.74 9.63 18.73
CA GLU A 133 21.07 10.93 18.76
C GLU A 133 20.15 11.20 17.55
N MET A 134 20.50 10.76 16.34
CA MET A 134 19.66 10.93 15.15
C MET A 134 18.44 10.00 15.19
N SER A 135 18.62 8.76 15.68
CA SER A 135 17.48 7.85 15.88
C SER A 135 16.53 8.36 16.96
N THR A 136 17.06 8.93 18.04
CA THR A 136 16.24 9.53 19.10
C THR A 136 15.49 10.75 18.59
N LYS A 137 16.13 11.65 17.83
CA LYS A 137 15.46 12.80 17.20
C LYS A 137 14.34 12.37 16.25
N LEU A 138 14.51 11.30 15.48
CA LEU A 138 13.46 10.77 14.60
C LEU A 138 12.26 10.23 15.39
N VAL A 139 12.52 9.58 16.53
CA VAL A 139 11.46 9.13 17.44
C VAL A 139 10.73 10.33 18.04
N GLU A 140 11.44 11.34 18.54
CA GLU A 140 10.87 12.57 19.11
C GLU A 140 9.98 13.32 18.10
N ILE A 141 10.47 13.49 16.86
CA ILE A 141 9.70 14.12 15.78
C ILE A 141 8.42 13.31 15.48
N ASN A 142 8.52 11.98 15.48
CA ASN A 142 7.36 11.14 15.19
C ASN A 142 6.34 11.18 16.34
N GLU A 143 6.78 11.21 17.59
CA GLU A 143 5.91 11.42 18.76
C GLU A 143 5.26 12.81 18.77
N GLU A 144 5.98 13.83 18.33
CA GLU A 144 5.42 15.17 18.15
C GLU A 144 4.35 15.20 17.05
N LEU A 145 4.58 14.54 15.92
CA LEU A 145 3.59 14.38 14.86
C LEU A 145 2.33 13.63 15.34
N GLU A 146 2.48 12.57 16.13
CA GLU A 146 1.34 11.85 16.70
C GLU A 146 0.56 12.73 17.69
N ARG A 147 1.23 13.50 18.54
CA ARG A 147 0.56 14.48 19.42
C ARG A 147 -0.20 15.54 18.63
N MET A 148 0.40 16.07 17.56
CA MET A 148 -0.26 17.03 16.67
C MET A 148 -1.51 16.42 16.01
N LYS A 149 -1.44 15.16 15.55
CA LYS A 149 -2.58 14.43 14.99
C LYS A 149 -3.73 14.30 15.99
N VAL A 150 -3.44 13.97 17.24
CA VAL A 150 -4.45 13.88 18.30
C VAL A 150 -5.12 15.22 18.53
N ILE A 151 -4.34 16.31 18.65
CA ILE A 151 -4.88 17.66 18.84
C ILE A 151 -5.75 18.07 17.66
N ILE A 152 -5.30 17.83 16.42
CA ILE A 152 -6.07 18.14 15.22
C ILE A 152 -7.37 17.34 15.20
N ASN A 153 -7.37 16.07 15.60
CA ASN A 153 -8.58 15.26 15.66
C ASN A 153 -9.58 15.76 16.70
N VAL A 154 -9.12 16.30 17.83
CA VAL A 154 -9.99 16.92 18.85
C VAL A 154 -10.56 18.27 18.36
N LEU A 155 -9.80 19.04 17.59
CA LEU A 155 -10.23 20.34 17.08
C LEU A 155 -11.03 20.26 15.77
N ALA A 156 -10.91 19.17 15.03
CA ALA A 156 -11.71 18.92 13.84
C ALA A 156 -13.18 18.70 14.23
N PHE A 157 -14.10 19.14 13.36
CA PHE A 157 -15.52 18.91 13.62
C PHE A 157 -15.83 17.40 13.63
N ASP A 158 -16.76 17.02 14.50
CA ASP A 158 -17.24 15.66 14.60
C ASP A 158 -18.37 15.44 13.58
N PRO A 159 -18.30 14.42 12.71
CA PRO A 159 -19.34 14.19 11.73
C PRO A 159 -20.71 13.95 12.39
N LEU A 160 -21.74 14.64 11.92
CA LEU A 160 -23.11 14.47 12.41
C LEU A 160 -23.64 13.06 12.08
N PRO A 161 -24.16 12.28 13.04
CA PRO A 161 -24.54 10.88 12.82
C PRO A 161 -25.68 10.72 11.81
N GLU A 162 -26.56 11.71 11.71
CA GLU A 162 -27.74 11.67 10.85
C GLU A 162 -27.60 12.51 9.56
N GLY A 163 -26.39 12.99 9.27
CA GLY A 163 -26.13 13.92 8.18
C GLY A 163 -26.61 15.35 8.47
N ILE A 164 -26.65 16.19 7.45
CA ILE A 164 -27.01 17.62 7.57
C ILE A 164 -28.49 17.82 7.24
N ARG A 165 -29.25 18.38 8.18
CA ARG A 165 -30.70 18.61 8.10
C ARG A 165 -31.08 20.08 8.20
N SER A 166 -30.22 20.92 8.76
CA SER A 166 -30.49 22.34 8.96
C SER A 166 -29.39 23.24 8.39
N ARG A 167 -29.73 24.50 8.16
CA ARG A 167 -28.75 25.53 7.75
C ARG A 167 -27.67 25.71 8.81
N GLU A 168 -28.06 25.64 10.08
CA GLU A 168 -27.17 25.78 11.23
C GLU A 168 -26.13 24.65 11.28
N GLU A 169 -26.55 23.41 11.02
CA GLU A 169 -25.65 22.26 10.91
C GLU A 169 -24.70 22.38 9.72
N ALA A 170 -25.19 22.86 8.57
CA ALA A 170 -24.36 23.09 7.39
C ALA A 170 -23.27 24.15 7.64
N LEU A 171 -23.61 25.22 8.37
CA LEU A 171 -22.65 26.24 8.79
C LEU A 171 -21.67 25.72 9.83
N HIS A 172 -22.14 24.94 10.79
CA HIS A 172 -21.30 24.31 11.81
C HIS A 172 -20.23 23.40 11.18
N VAL A 173 -20.60 22.54 10.24
CA VAL A 173 -19.69 21.64 9.50
C VAL A 173 -18.63 22.42 8.72
N LEU A 174 -18.97 23.60 8.20
CA LEU A 174 -18.01 24.50 7.53
C LEU A 174 -17.18 25.36 8.51
N GLY A 175 -17.42 25.24 9.81
CA GLY A 175 -16.71 25.99 10.86
C GLY A 175 -17.17 27.45 10.97
N PHE A 176 -18.43 27.73 10.67
CA PHE A 176 -19.07 29.01 10.89
C PHE A 176 -20.05 28.96 12.07
N PRO A 177 -20.30 30.10 12.76
CA PRO A 177 -21.36 30.18 13.76
C PRO A 177 -22.75 29.94 13.16
N PRO A 178 -23.71 29.32 13.88
CA PRO A 178 -25.06 29.04 13.38
C PRO A 178 -25.84 30.26 12.86
N SER A 179 -25.62 31.43 13.48
CA SER A 179 -26.27 32.69 13.13
C SER A 179 -25.52 33.52 12.07
N SER A 180 -24.43 33.00 11.51
CA SER A 180 -23.66 33.73 10.52
C SER A 180 -24.33 33.72 9.14
N ASP A 181 -24.04 34.77 8.36
CA ASP A 181 -24.46 34.88 6.97
C ASP A 181 -23.24 35.10 6.03
N PRO A 182 -22.41 34.06 5.83
CA PRO A 182 -21.25 34.16 4.95
C PRO A 182 -21.67 34.21 3.48
N ASP A 183 -21.03 35.07 2.70
CA ASP A 183 -21.27 35.16 1.26
C ASP A 183 -20.78 33.92 0.51
N ASN A 184 -21.25 33.74 -0.74
CA ASN A 184 -20.91 32.55 -1.54
C ASN A 184 -19.40 32.41 -1.76
N ARG A 185 -18.67 33.52 -1.84
CA ARG A 185 -17.21 33.53 -1.97
C ARG A 185 -16.53 32.99 -0.71
N THR A 186 -16.96 33.42 0.47
CA THR A 186 -16.42 32.96 1.76
C THR A 186 -16.73 31.49 2.00
N LEU A 187 -17.95 31.04 1.67
CA LEU A 187 -18.33 29.62 1.71
C LEU A 187 -17.41 28.76 0.83
N ARG A 188 -17.20 29.15 -0.44
CA ARG A 188 -16.31 28.42 -1.36
C ARG A 188 -14.85 28.43 -0.91
N ALA A 189 -14.38 29.54 -0.35
CA ALA A 189 -13.01 29.64 0.16
C ALA A 189 -12.80 28.69 1.35
N LYS A 190 -13.73 28.71 2.31
CA LYS A 190 -13.70 27.83 3.49
C LYS A 190 -13.82 26.36 3.12
N PHE A 191 -14.74 26.03 2.21
CA PHE A 191 -14.90 24.67 1.68
C PHE A 191 -13.61 24.16 1.03
N ARG A 192 -12.97 24.95 0.16
CA ARG A 192 -11.71 24.52 -0.49
C ARG A 192 -10.62 24.22 0.53
N MET A 193 -10.47 25.08 1.54
CA MET A 193 -9.50 24.88 2.61
C MET A 193 -9.76 23.57 3.38
N LEU A 194 -11.01 23.33 3.80
CA LEU A 194 -11.39 22.10 4.51
C LEU A 194 -11.30 20.85 3.64
N ALA A 195 -11.64 20.97 2.35
CA ALA A 195 -11.52 19.89 1.38
C ALA A 195 -10.05 19.49 1.16
N THR A 196 -9.11 20.43 1.11
CA THR A 196 -7.67 20.09 1.02
C THR A 196 -7.18 19.31 2.24
N ILE A 197 -7.71 19.60 3.43
CA ILE A 197 -7.33 18.92 4.68
C ILE A 197 -7.97 17.53 4.74
N HIS A 198 -9.27 17.43 4.46
CA HIS A 198 -10.07 16.21 4.68
C HIS A 198 -10.27 15.35 3.43
N HIS A 199 -9.65 15.70 2.29
CA HIS A 199 -9.74 14.89 1.07
C HIS A 199 -9.31 13.44 1.35
N PRO A 200 -10.04 12.41 0.88
CA PRO A 200 -9.67 11.01 1.12
C PRO A 200 -8.25 10.63 0.69
N ASP A 201 -7.73 11.32 -0.33
CA ASP A 201 -6.36 11.12 -0.84
C ASP A 201 -5.29 11.90 -0.06
N SER A 202 -5.69 12.72 0.92
CA SER A 202 -4.78 13.42 1.83
C SER A 202 -4.35 12.49 2.97
N HIS A 203 -3.15 12.70 3.51
CA HIS A 203 -2.63 11.96 4.67
C HIS A 203 -3.52 12.10 5.92
N TYR A 204 -4.36 13.15 5.99
CA TYR A 204 -5.32 13.41 7.06
C TYR A 204 -6.79 13.33 6.58
N GLY A 205 -7.00 12.61 5.48
CA GLY A 205 -8.29 12.46 4.82
C GLY A 205 -9.32 11.71 5.64
N SER A 206 -10.60 12.07 5.44
CA SER A 206 -11.72 11.29 5.96
C SER A 206 -12.88 11.32 4.98
N HIS A 207 -13.25 10.15 4.46
CA HIS A 207 -14.41 10.00 3.57
C HIS A 207 -15.70 10.54 4.21
N GLN A 208 -15.87 10.33 5.52
CA GLN A 208 -17.05 10.78 6.26
C GLN A 208 -17.09 12.32 6.37
N ARG A 209 -15.97 12.95 6.76
CA ARG A 209 -15.88 14.42 6.85
C ARG A 209 -16.02 15.07 5.47
N MET A 210 -15.40 14.51 4.44
CA MET A 210 -15.53 15.00 3.06
C MET A 210 -16.97 14.88 2.55
N SER A 211 -17.65 13.77 2.83
CA SER A 211 -19.06 13.60 2.48
C SER A 211 -19.94 14.69 3.11
N GLN A 212 -19.74 14.99 4.39
CA GLN A 212 -20.51 16.04 5.06
C GLN A 212 -20.16 17.45 4.60
N LEU A 213 -18.89 17.74 4.27
CA LEU A 213 -18.52 19.03 3.66
C LEU A 213 -19.23 19.24 2.31
N ASN A 214 -19.37 18.18 1.51
CA ASN A 214 -20.11 18.22 0.24
C ASN A 214 -21.61 18.43 0.49
N GLN A 215 -22.20 17.68 1.44
CA GLN A 215 -23.60 17.85 1.83
C GLN A 215 -23.88 19.26 2.34
N ALA A 216 -22.97 19.87 3.12
CA ALA A 216 -23.12 21.22 3.66
C ALA A 216 -23.19 22.25 2.53
N MET A 217 -22.26 22.16 1.58
CA MET A 217 -22.23 23.04 0.41
C MET A 217 -23.45 22.87 -0.49
N GLU A 218 -23.94 21.65 -0.66
CA GLU A 218 -25.14 21.38 -1.44
C GLU A 218 -26.39 21.94 -0.75
N PHE A 219 -26.52 21.73 0.56
CA PHE A 219 -27.63 22.25 1.36
C PHE A 219 -27.69 23.78 1.28
N LEU A 220 -26.57 24.46 1.58
CA LEU A 220 -26.49 25.92 1.57
C LEU A 220 -26.75 26.53 0.19
N ARG A 221 -26.38 25.84 -0.90
CA ARG A 221 -26.70 26.27 -2.27
C ARG A 221 -28.18 26.13 -2.59
N ARG A 222 -28.82 25.05 -2.13
CA ARG A 222 -30.26 24.80 -2.36
C ARG A 222 -31.15 25.76 -1.58
N THR A 223 -30.75 26.14 -0.36
CA THR A 223 -31.50 27.10 0.48
C THR A 223 -31.25 28.56 0.14
N ALA A 224 -30.21 28.87 -0.65
CA ALA A 224 -29.91 30.24 -1.11
C ALA A 224 -30.48 30.56 -2.50
N ALA A 225 -31.11 29.58 -3.16
CA ALA A 225 -31.85 29.72 -4.41
C ALA A 225 -33.35 29.82 -4.12
#